data_AF-A0A2I0HLZ7-F1
#
_entry.id   AF-A0A2I0HLZ7-F1
#
_cell.length_a   1.000
_cell.length_b   1.000
_cell.length_c   1.000
_cell.angle_alpha   90.00
_cell.angle_beta   90.00
_cell.angle_gamma   90.00
#
_symmetry.space_group_name_H-M   'P 1'
#
loop_
_entity.id
_entity.type
_entity.pdbx_description
1 polymer ?
#
loop_
_entity_poly.entity_id
_entity_poly.type
_entity_poly.pdbx_seq_one_letter_code
_entity_poly.pdbx_strand_id
1 'polypeptide(L)'
;MGDFNAVKGTEEVKAVGREVVIDQSMRDFSDFMNAAELIDHTSIGCYFTWSNKRQEGFQVRKIDRVLVNEKWFQGDIASTVEFLPPGISDHCPALLKFGEKENAGPKPFKFFHFWIEHSGYMALVERVWSKTQEGIPMVVLYKKLRFLKMQLKDFNISKFGNVHTQ
;
A
#
# COMPACT_ATOMS: atom_id res chain seq x y z
N MET A 1 16.66 -3.36 4.76
CA MET A 1 16.99 -2.82 3.43
C MET A 1 18.18 -3.58 2.89
N GLY A 2 18.18 -3.95 1.61
CA GLY A 2 19.35 -4.56 0.97
C GLY A 2 18.96 -5.45 -0.19
N ASP A 3 19.96 -6.17 -0.71
CA ASP A 3 19.78 -7.24 -1.69
C ASP A 3 19.37 -8.54 -1.00
N PHE A 4 18.18 -9.04 -1.32
CA PHE A 4 17.63 -10.28 -0.80
C PHE A 4 17.90 -11.48 -1.71
N ASN A 5 18.40 -11.25 -2.93
CA ASN A 5 18.54 -12.26 -3.97
C ASN A 5 17.26 -13.09 -4.23
N ALA A 6 16.09 -12.53 -3.92
CA ALA A 6 14.81 -13.21 -3.96
C ALA A 6 13.69 -12.34 -4.54
N VAL A 7 12.80 -12.97 -5.29
CA VAL A 7 11.59 -12.37 -5.90
C VAL A 7 10.35 -13.05 -5.33
N LYS A 8 9.22 -12.34 -5.23
CA LYS A 8 7.96 -12.83 -4.67
C LYS A 8 7.09 -13.54 -5.70
N GLY A 9 7.27 -13.19 -6.97
CA GLY A 9 6.41 -13.66 -8.04
C GLY A 9 7.04 -13.43 -9.41
N THR A 10 6.36 -13.94 -10.43
CA THR A 10 6.84 -13.90 -11.81
C THR A 10 6.83 -12.49 -12.39
N GLU A 11 5.99 -11.60 -11.86
CA GLU A 11 5.93 -10.18 -12.22
C GLU A 11 7.21 -9.41 -11.86
N GLU A 12 7.97 -9.91 -10.89
CA GLU A 12 9.22 -9.33 -10.42
C GLU A 12 10.45 -9.85 -11.21
N VAL A 13 10.23 -10.62 -12.29
CA VAL A 13 11.27 -11.11 -13.20
C VAL A 13 10.86 -10.90 -14.65
N LYS A 14 11.77 -10.39 -15.48
CA LYS A 14 11.64 -10.46 -16.94
C LYS A 14 12.91 -11.06 -17.53
N ALA A 15 12.76 -12.12 -18.32
CA ALA A 15 13.86 -12.79 -19.02
C ALA A 15 13.49 -13.00 -20.48
N VAL A 16 14.36 -12.57 -21.40
CA VAL A 16 14.15 -12.78 -22.84
C VAL A 16 14.38 -14.25 -23.18
N GLY A 17 13.43 -14.87 -23.89
CA GLY A 17 13.56 -16.24 -24.38
C GLY A 17 13.35 -17.33 -23.33
N ARG A 18 12.86 -16.98 -22.13
CA ARG A 18 12.57 -17.93 -21.06
C ARG A 18 11.24 -17.60 -20.39
N GLU A 19 10.38 -18.61 -20.27
CA GLU A 19 9.18 -18.52 -19.45
C GLU A 19 9.57 -18.51 -17.96
N VAL A 20 9.04 -17.54 -17.21
CA VAL A 20 9.22 -17.44 -15.77
C VAL A 20 8.03 -18.11 -15.10
N VAL A 21 8.29 -19.18 -14.38
CA VAL A 21 7.30 -19.91 -13.57
C VAL A 21 7.56 -19.68 -12.09
N ILE A 22 6.51 -19.80 -11.28
CA ILE A 22 6.64 -19.75 -9.82
C ILE A 22 7.44 -20.97 -9.36
N ASP A 23 8.54 -20.73 -8.66
CA ASP A 23 9.35 -21.78 -8.04
C ASP A 23 9.21 -21.77 -6.50
N GLN A 24 9.84 -22.74 -5.85
CA GLN A 24 9.78 -22.87 -4.39
C GLN A 24 10.43 -21.67 -3.67
N SER A 25 11.51 -21.10 -4.23
CA SER A 25 12.19 -19.96 -3.62
C SER A 25 11.31 -18.71 -3.57
N MET A 26 10.46 -18.50 -4.58
CA MET A 26 9.49 -17.41 -4.59
C MET A 26 8.42 -17.59 -3.51
N ARG A 27 7.95 -18.84 -3.34
CA ARG A 27 6.97 -19.18 -2.30
C ARG A 27 7.57 -19.00 -0.91
N ASP A 28 8.75 -19.57 -0.67
CA ASP A 28 9.45 -19.47 0.61
C ASP A 28 9.70 -18.00 0.99
N PHE A 29 10.09 -17.17 0.02
CA PHE A 29 10.32 -15.75 0.27
C PHE A 29 9.02 -14.98 0.57
N SER A 30 7.93 -15.27 -0.15
CA SER A 30 6.62 -14.70 0.14
C SER A 30 6.10 -15.14 1.52
N ASP A 31 6.27 -16.41 1.87
CA ASP A 31 5.84 -16.97 3.15
C ASP A 31 6.65 -16.38 4.31
N PHE A 32 7.96 -16.19 4.13
CA PHE A 32 8.81 -15.45 5.05
C PHE A 32 8.30 -14.03 5.28
N MET A 33 8.01 -13.28 4.20
CA MET A 33 7.53 -11.90 4.32
C MET A 33 6.19 -11.84 5.06
N ASN A 34 5.27 -12.77 4.75
CA ASN A 34 3.98 -12.86 5.42
C ASN A 34 4.13 -13.23 6.91
N ALA A 35 4.94 -14.23 7.23
CA ALA A 35 5.17 -14.67 8.61
C ALA A 35 5.86 -13.60 9.46
N ALA A 36 6.71 -12.78 8.85
CA ALA A 36 7.38 -11.66 9.50
C ALA A 36 6.56 -10.36 9.51
N GLU A 37 5.36 -10.37 8.92
CA GLU A 37 4.51 -9.19 8.73
C GLU A 37 5.24 -8.02 8.06
N LEU A 38 6.09 -8.35 7.08
CA LEU A 38 6.89 -7.40 6.32
C LEU A 38 6.27 -7.15 4.95
N ILE A 39 6.23 -5.87 4.57
CA ILE A 39 5.83 -5.42 3.24
C ILE A 39 6.94 -4.58 2.61
N ASP A 40 6.93 -4.49 1.28
CA ASP A 40 7.77 -3.50 0.59
C ASP A 40 7.30 -2.10 0.99
N HIS A 41 8.23 -1.24 1.43
CA HIS A 41 7.94 0.19 1.57
C HIS A 41 7.61 0.77 0.19
N THR A 42 6.57 1.60 0.10
CA THR A 42 6.20 2.28 -1.15
C THR A 42 7.40 3.04 -1.71
N SER A 43 7.76 2.74 -2.95
CA SER A 43 8.95 3.27 -3.61
C SER A 43 8.65 3.86 -4.99
N ILE A 44 9.44 4.85 -5.38
CA ILE A 44 9.49 5.40 -6.74
C ILE A 44 10.79 4.99 -7.46
N GLY A 45 10.88 5.24 -8.75
CA GLY A 45 12.08 4.97 -9.55
C GLY A 45 12.08 3.59 -10.20
N CYS A 46 13.23 2.93 -10.22
CA CYS A 46 13.42 1.64 -10.89
C CYS A 46 12.62 0.53 -10.20
N TYR A 47 11.65 -0.07 -10.91
CA TYR A 47 10.90 -1.23 -10.40
C TYR A 47 11.76 -2.50 -10.35
N PHE A 48 12.49 -2.80 -11.42
CA PHE A 48 13.52 -3.84 -11.41
C PHE A 48 14.81 -3.21 -10.90
N THR A 49 15.39 -3.81 -9.87
CA THR A 49 16.55 -3.26 -9.17
C THR A 49 17.84 -3.92 -9.61
N TRP A 50 17.78 -5.04 -10.33
CA TRP A 50 18.94 -5.73 -10.86
C TRP A 50 18.77 -6.06 -12.34
N SER A 51 19.86 -6.04 -13.10
CA SER A 51 19.90 -6.52 -14.48
C SER A 51 21.21 -7.26 -14.76
N ASN A 52 21.18 -8.33 -15.55
CA ASN A 52 22.41 -9.02 -15.92
C ASN A 52 23.32 -8.24 -16.89
N LYS A 53 22.89 -7.07 -17.38
CA LYS A 53 23.60 -6.19 -18.34
C LYS A 53 24.01 -6.86 -19.67
N ARG A 54 23.39 -7.99 -20.03
CA ARG A 54 23.69 -8.71 -21.28
C ARG A 54 22.72 -8.31 -22.39
N GLN A 55 23.19 -8.28 -23.64
CA GLN A 55 22.30 -8.12 -24.79
C GLN A 55 21.55 -9.42 -25.09
N GLU A 56 22.29 -10.53 -25.19
CA GLU A 56 21.70 -11.86 -25.36
C GLU A 56 21.30 -12.44 -24.00
N GLY A 57 20.08 -12.98 -23.93
CA GLY A 57 19.52 -13.50 -22.67
C GLY A 57 19.33 -12.40 -21.61
N PHE A 58 19.01 -11.17 -22.03
CA PHE A 58 18.76 -10.06 -21.12
C PHE A 58 17.73 -10.45 -20.05
N GLN A 59 18.09 -10.17 -18.79
CA GLN A 59 17.24 -10.44 -17.64
C GLN A 59 17.27 -9.29 -16.65
N VAL A 60 16.11 -8.98 -16.08
CA VAL A 60 15.94 -8.04 -14.95
C VAL A 60 15.13 -8.68 -13.83
N ARG A 61 15.44 -8.29 -12.58
CA ARG A 61 14.79 -8.79 -11.37
C ARG A 61 14.60 -7.68 -10.34
N LYS A 62 13.59 -7.79 -9.48
CA LYS A 62 13.43 -6.96 -8.28
C LYS A 62 13.90 -7.74 -7.05
N ILE A 63 15.17 -7.56 -6.69
CA ILE A 63 15.82 -8.32 -5.58
C ILE A 63 16.33 -7.41 -4.46
N ASP A 64 16.48 -6.12 -4.72
CA ASP A 64 16.80 -5.11 -3.71
C ASP A 64 15.50 -4.57 -3.12
N ARG A 65 15.39 -4.56 -1.79
CA ARG A 65 14.15 -4.19 -1.09
C ARG A 65 14.39 -3.33 0.13
N VAL A 66 13.41 -2.48 0.40
CA VAL A 66 13.24 -1.81 1.69
C VAL A 66 11.99 -2.40 2.32
N LEU A 67 12.17 -3.41 3.17
CA LEU A 67 11.06 -4.07 3.88
C LEU A 67 10.77 -3.35 5.19
N VAL A 68 9.48 -3.15 5.48
CA VAL A 68 8.99 -2.49 6.69
C VAL A 68 7.77 -3.24 7.24
N ASN A 69 7.52 -3.12 8.54
CA ASN A 69 6.32 -3.65 9.19
C ASN A 69 5.31 -2.53 9.46
N GLU A 70 4.13 -2.89 9.96
CA GLU A 70 3.06 -1.91 10.27
C GLU A 70 3.53 -0.81 11.24
N LYS A 71 4.36 -1.18 12.24
CA LYS A 71 4.87 -0.24 13.26
C LYS A 71 5.71 0.89 12.65
N TRP A 72 6.35 0.66 11.51
CA TRP A 72 7.12 1.69 10.80
C TRP A 72 6.26 2.92 10.45
N PHE A 73 5.01 2.70 10.05
CA PHE A 73 4.11 3.78 9.63
C PHE A 73 3.42 4.51 10.79
N GLN A 74 3.47 3.92 11.99
CA GLN A 74 2.90 4.50 13.21
C GLN A 74 3.77 5.61 13.81
N GLY A 75 5.06 5.68 13.44
CA GLY A 75 5.97 6.74 13.91
C GLY A 75 5.67 8.11 13.30
N ASP A 76 6.20 9.17 13.92
CA ASP A 76 5.98 10.56 13.48
C ASP A 76 6.90 11.00 12.32
N ILE A 77 7.86 10.16 11.95
CA ILE A 77 8.82 10.41 10.88
C ILE A 77 8.21 9.94 9.56
N ALA A 78 8.13 10.83 8.57
CA ALA A 78 7.80 10.43 7.20
C ALA A 78 9.02 9.80 6.54
N SER A 79 8.81 8.74 5.76
CA SER A 79 9.87 8.14 4.97
C SER A 79 9.43 7.94 3.52
N THR A 80 10.38 8.12 2.60
CA THR A 80 10.19 7.81 1.17
C THR A 80 11.34 6.94 0.69
N VAL A 81 11.06 6.06 -0.27
CA VAL A 81 12.07 5.20 -0.89
C VAL A 81 12.12 5.50 -2.38
N GLU A 82 13.33 5.65 -2.91
CA GLU A 82 13.59 5.85 -4.34
C GLU A 82 14.68 4.86 -4.78
N PHE A 83 14.39 4.04 -5.79
CA PHE A 83 15.39 3.22 -6.45
C PHE A 83 15.98 4.00 -7.62
N LEU A 84 17.22 4.44 -7.45
CA LEU A 84 17.93 5.29 -8.41
C LEU A 84 18.42 4.47 -9.62
N PRO A 85 18.66 5.11 -10.78
CA PRO A 85 19.28 4.45 -11.91
C PRO A 85 20.61 3.78 -11.53
N PRO A 86 20.93 2.60 -12.10
CA PRO A 86 22.03 1.76 -11.64
C PRO A 86 23.42 2.31 -11.98
N GLY A 87 23.54 3.29 -12.87
CA GLY A 87 24.82 3.78 -13.36
C GLY A 87 25.66 2.65 -13.95
N ILE A 88 26.87 2.45 -13.40
CA ILE A 88 27.80 1.39 -13.79
C ILE A 88 27.55 0.04 -13.08
N SER A 89 26.70 0.02 -12.05
CA SER A 89 26.34 -1.19 -11.31
C SER A 89 25.33 -2.01 -12.11
N ASP A 90 25.27 -3.31 -11.83
CA ASP A 90 24.15 -4.17 -12.20
C ASP A 90 22.94 -4.01 -11.27
N HIS A 91 23.11 -3.38 -10.10
CA HIS A 91 22.07 -3.01 -9.14
C HIS A 91 21.70 -1.52 -9.15
N CYS A 92 20.43 -1.22 -8.83
CA CYS A 92 19.87 0.10 -8.60
C CYS A 92 19.98 0.47 -7.11
N PRO A 93 20.71 1.54 -6.74
CA PRO A 93 20.82 1.97 -5.34
C PRO A 93 19.47 2.36 -4.74
N ALA A 94 19.20 1.90 -3.52
CA ALA A 94 18.02 2.29 -2.76
C ALA A 94 18.32 3.52 -1.90
N LEU A 95 17.57 4.60 -2.09
CA LEU A 95 17.66 5.83 -1.31
C LEU A 95 16.44 5.95 -0.40
N LEU A 96 16.64 5.71 0.90
CA LEU A 96 15.64 5.94 1.95
C LEU A 96 15.84 7.35 2.53
N LYS A 97 14.86 8.22 2.35
CA LYS A 97 14.84 9.58 2.88
C LYS A 97 13.89 9.65 4.07
N PHE A 98 14.30 10.35 5.11
CA PHE A 98 13.46 10.70 6.24
C PHE A 98 13.11 12.19 6.19
N GLY A 99 11.90 12.53 6.60
CA GLY A 99 11.44 13.90 6.70
C GLY A 99 10.39 14.04 7.79
N GLU A 100 9.97 15.27 8.04
CA GLU A 100 8.80 15.53 8.88
C GLU A 100 7.53 15.11 8.11
N LYS A 101 6.57 14.52 8.81
CA LYS A 101 5.23 14.33 8.23
C LYS A 101 4.63 15.71 7.95
N GLU A 102 4.67 16.13 6.70
CA GLU A 102 3.88 17.28 6.27
C GLU A 102 2.40 16.98 6.54
N ASN A 103 1.78 17.78 7.41
CA ASN A 103 0.34 17.76 7.57
C ASN A 103 -0.28 18.31 6.28
N ALA A 104 -0.51 17.42 5.30
CA ALA A 104 -1.13 17.73 4.00
C ALA A 104 -2.61 18.14 4.09
N GLY A 105 -3.05 18.64 5.25
CA GLY A 105 -4.41 18.99 5.56
C GLY A 105 -5.34 17.78 5.70
N PRO A 106 -6.66 18.01 5.81
CA PRO A 106 -7.64 16.96 5.96
C PRO A 106 -7.68 16.09 4.68
N LYS A 107 -7.35 14.79 4.80
CA LYS A 107 -7.51 13.84 3.69
C LYS A 107 -8.98 13.83 3.22
N PRO A 108 -9.22 13.81 1.88
CA PRO A 108 -10.57 13.68 1.35
C PRO A 108 -11.18 12.35 1.81
N PHE A 109 -12.49 12.35 2.03
CA PHE A 109 -13.19 11.13 2.41
C PHE A 109 -13.38 10.25 1.18
N LYS A 110 -12.98 8.99 1.31
CA LYS A 110 -13.20 7.94 0.32
C LYS A 110 -14.19 6.94 0.89
N PHE A 111 -15.17 6.58 0.08
CA PHE A 111 -16.05 5.44 0.38
C PHE A 111 -15.35 4.17 -0.08
N PHE A 112 -15.26 3.18 0.81
CA PHE A 112 -14.68 1.89 0.46
C PHE A 112 -15.78 0.87 0.18
N HIS A 113 -15.67 0.16 -0.94
CA HIS A 113 -16.67 -0.82 -1.36
C HIS A 113 -16.89 -1.90 -0.30
N PHE A 114 -15.82 -2.45 0.28
CA PHE A 114 -15.88 -3.52 1.29
C PHE A 114 -16.71 -3.17 2.54
N TRP A 115 -16.99 -1.88 2.81
CA TRP A 115 -17.90 -1.53 3.90
C TRP A 115 -19.28 -2.13 3.69
N ILE A 116 -19.78 -2.20 2.45
CA ILE A 116 -21.12 -2.73 2.17
C ILE A 116 -21.24 -4.23 2.44
N GLU A 117 -20.11 -4.94 2.42
CA GLU A 117 -20.06 -6.39 2.66
C GLU A 117 -20.11 -6.70 4.16
N HIS A 118 -19.80 -5.73 5.03
CA HIS A 118 -19.83 -5.93 6.47
C HIS A 118 -21.26 -5.87 7.01
N SER A 119 -21.66 -6.90 7.77
CA SER A 119 -23.01 -7.08 8.32
C SER A 119 -23.58 -5.87 9.06
N GLY A 120 -22.74 -5.14 9.81
CA GLY A 120 -23.13 -3.91 10.52
C GLY A 120 -23.30 -2.64 9.68
N TYR A 121 -22.99 -2.63 8.38
CA TYR A 121 -23.03 -1.41 7.56
C TYR A 121 -24.44 -0.87 7.36
N MET A 122 -25.38 -1.70 6.92
CA MET A 122 -26.75 -1.25 6.66
C MET A 122 -27.43 -0.75 7.94
N ALA A 123 -27.25 -1.45 9.06
CA ALA A 123 -27.77 -1.02 10.36
C ALA A 123 -27.23 0.36 10.77
N LEU A 124 -25.96 0.67 10.46
CA LEU A 124 -25.37 1.98 10.70
C LEU A 124 -25.97 3.06 9.81
N VAL A 125 -26.16 2.77 8.51
CA VAL A 125 -26.79 3.69 7.56
C VAL A 125 -28.21 4.02 8.02
N GLU A 126 -29.03 3.01 8.31
CA GLU A 126 -30.42 3.18 8.77
C GLU A 126 -30.51 3.99 10.06
N ARG A 127 -29.63 3.71 11.04
CA ARG A 127 -29.57 4.47 12.29
C ARG A 127 -29.25 5.95 12.07
N VAL A 128 -28.41 6.28 11.11
CA VAL A 128 -28.11 7.70 10.77
C VAL A 128 -29.27 8.31 9.98
N TRP A 129 -29.83 7.55 9.04
CA TRP A 129 -30.87 8.02 8.13
C TRP A 129 -32.22 8.21 8.80
N SER A 130 -32.51 7.48 9.87
CA SER A 130 -33.75 7.63 10.67
C SER A 130 -33.77 8.88 11.55
N LYS A 131 -32.62 9.53 11.81
CA LYS A 131 -32.58 10.74 12.64
C LYS A 131 -33.21 11.93 11.91
N THR A 132 -34.21 12.54 12.53
CA THR A 132 -34.83 13.79 12.06
C THR A 132 -33.78 14.91 12.04
N GLN A 133 -33.81 15.73 10.99
CA GLN A 133 -32.95 16.90 10.85
C GLN A 133 -33.81 18.10 10.47
N GLU A 134 -33.48 19.26 11.03
CA GLU A 134 -34.19 20.50 10.75
C GLU A 134 -33.59 21.23 9.53
N GLY A 135 -34.47 21.89 8.77
CA GLY A 135 -34.13 22.75 7.64
C GLY A 135 -34.89 22.39 6.37
N ILE A 136 -34.60 23.12 5.29
CA ILE A 136 -35.12 22.80 3.96
C ILE A 136 -34.58 21.44 3.48
N PRO A 137 -35.26 20.75 2.53
CA PRO A 137 -34.88 19.39 2.11
C PRO A 137 -33.40 19.21 1.76
N MET A 138 -32.78 20.18 1.08
CA MET A 138 -31.35 20.14 0.74
C MET A 138 -30.44 20.22 1.97
N VAL A 139 -30.81 21.02 2.97
CA VAL A 139 -30.07 21.14 4.23
C VAL A 139 -30.20 19.85 5.04
N VAL A 140 -31.38 19.24 5.03
CA VAL A 140 -31.63 17.93 5.67
C VAL A 140 -30.75 16.85 5.04
N LEU A 141 -30.71 16.77 3.70
CA LEU A 141 -29.86 15.82 2.98
C LEU A 141 -28.37 16.02 3.29
N TYR A 142 -27.89 17.26 3.20
CA TYR A 142 -26.50 17.60 3.53
C TYR A 142 -26.13 17.16 4.95
N LYS A 143 -26.98 17.47 5.95
CA LYS A 143 -26.74 17.07 7.34
C LYS A 143 -26.66 15.55 7.47
N LYS A 144 -27.60 14.80 6.89
CA LYS A 144 -27.59 13.32 6.93
C LYS A 144 -26.32 12.74 6.31
N LEU A 145 -25.90 13.22 5.14
CA LEU A 145 -24.65 12.80 4.50
C LEU A 145 -23.42 13.13 5.35
N ARG A 146 -23.38 14.32 5.95
CA ARG A 146 -22.29 14.72 6.85
C ARG A 146 -22.22 13.81 8.08
N PHE A 147 -23.34 13.49 8.72
CA PHE A 147 -23.38 12.58 9.87
C PHE A 147 -22.98 11.16 9.47
N LEU A 148 -23.46 10.68 8.32
CA LEU A 148 -23.11 9.36 7.82
C LEU A 148 -21.61 9.24 7.56
N LYS A 149 -21.02 10.26 6.92
CA LYS A 149 -19.56 10.36 6.72
C LYS A 149 -18.78 10.21 8.02
N MET A 150 -19.20 10.87 9.11
CA MET A 150 -18.50 10.76 10.40
C MET A 150 -18.62 9.34 10.98
N GLN A 151 -19.83 8.78 10.97
CA GLN A 151 -20.07 7.42 11.48
C GLN A 151 -19.33 6.35 10.66
N LEU A 152 -19.19 6.55 9.34
CA LEU A 152 -18.43 5.65 8.48
C LEU A 152 -16.92 5.73 8.75
N LYS A 153 -16.38 6.90 9.12
CA LYS A 153 -14.98 7.00 9.55
C LYS A 153 -14.73 6.21 10.83
N ASP A 154 -15.61 6.33 11.82
CA ASP A 154 -15.52 5.59 13.08
C ASP A 154 -15.70 4.09 12.86
N PHE A 155 -16.64 3.72 11.99
CA PHE A 155 -16.87 2.33 11.57
C PHE A 155 -15.63 1.73 10.91
N ASN A 156 -14.97 2.48 10.02
CA ASN A 156 -13.73 2.05 9.38
C ASN A 156 -12.64 1.75 10.40
N ILE A 157 -12.38 2.70 11.31
CA ILE A 157 -11.36 2.55 12.36
C ILE A 157 -11.67 1.36 13.26
N SER A 158 -12.93 1.22 13.71
CA SER A 158 -13.33 0.17 14.66
C SER A 158 -13.42 -1.23 14.07
N LYS A 159 -13.69 -1.37 12.76
CA LYS A 159 -13.89 -2.69 12.11
C LYS A 159 -12.74 -3.14 11.23
N PHE A 160 -11.98 -2.21 10.68
CA PHE A 160 -10.93 -2.49 9.69
C PHE A 160 -9.59 -1.81 10.01
N GLY A 161 -9.50 -1.03 11.10
CA GLY A 161 -8.32 -0.22 11.40
C GLY A 161 -8.20 1.04 10.53
N ASN A 162 -7.02 1.66 10.49
CA ASN A 162 -6.79 2.88 9.71
C ASN A 162 -6.48 2.57 8.23
N VAL A 163 -7.49 2.10 7.49
CA VAL A 163 -7.36 1.83 6.05
C VAL A 163 -7.09 3.10 5.22
N HIS A 164 -7.19 4.30 5.81
CA HIS A 164 -6.82 5.57 5.16
C HIS A 164 -5.32 5.88 5.19
N THR A 165 -4.52 5.07 5.87
CA THR A 165 -3.05 5.19 5.95
C THR A 165 -2.28 4.09 5.22
N GLN A 166 -2.96 3.14 4.58
CA GLN A 166 -2.34 2.21 3.64
C GLN A 166 -2.18 2.85 2.26
#